data_AF-A0A2W6S8I0-F1
#
_entry.id   AF-A0A2W6S8I0-F1
#
_cell.length_a   1.000
_cell.length_b   1.000
_cell.length_c   1.000
_cell.angle_alpha   90.00
_cell.angle_beta   90.00
_cell.angle_gamma   90.00
#
_symmetry.space_group_name_H-M   'P 1'
#
loop_
_entity.id
_entity.type
_entity.pdbx_description
1 polymer ?
#
loop_
_entity_poly.entity_id
_entity_poly.type
_entity_poly.pdbx_seq_one_letter_code
_entity_poly.pdbx_strand_id
1 'polypeptide(L)'
;MFAAWKNGTPAYRRYLMRTMAFTTPYVAICVAMMTTDAFDDLMGKPAAWLLAAAVSAPVIGHIWATLALMRESDEFVRGVTAKQFIVAAGLALAVATFWGFGESFAGAPHMQTWLIVPVFWAMYGVVSPFIRSSR
;
A
#
# COMPACT_ATOMS: atom_id res chain seq x y z
N MET A 1 13.26 14.74 14.63
CA MET A 1 13.41 13.27 14.64
C MET A 1 12.16 12.68 15.30
N PHE A 2 11.30 11.99 14.56
CA PHE A 2 9.97 11.55 15.03
C PHE A 2 10.03 10.70 16.31
N ALA A 3 9.14 10.92 17.28
CA ALA A 3 9.13 10.23 18.58
C ALA A 3 9.08 8.69 18.46
N ALA A 4 8.43 8.20 17.39
CA ALA A 4 8.37 6.80 17.00
C ALA A 4 9.76 6.17 16.74
N TRP A 5 10.76 6.96 16.36
CA TRP A 5 12.13 6.49 16.10
C TRP A 5 12.93 6.26 17.38
N LYS A 6 12.76 7.12 18.39
CA LYS A 6 13.52 7.04 19.65
C LYS A 6 13.01 5.94 20.57
N ASN A 7 11.71 5.67 20.55
CA ASN A 7 11.05 4.76 21.51
C ASN A 7 10.59 3.43 20.87
N GLY A 8 10.83 3.23 19.57
CA GLY A 8 10.36 2.05 18.83
C GLY A 8 11.27 0.83 18.97
N THR A 9 10.68 -0.37 18.86
CA THR A 9 11.45 -1.63 18.80
C THR A 9 12.38 -1.63 17.58
N PRO A 10 13.50 -2.39 17.59
CA PRO A 10 14.37 -2.51 16.43
C PRO A 10 13.64 -2.97 15.17
N ALA A 11 12.66 -3.88 15.31
CA ALA A 11 11.80 -4.32 14.22
C ALA A 11 10.97 -3.17 13.63
N TYR A 12 10.34 -2.36 14.49
CA TYR A 12 9.56 -1.22 14.04
C TYR A 12 10.43 -0.14 13.36
N ARG A 13 11.65 0.08 13.84
CA ARG A 13 12.60 1.00 13.19
C ARG A 13 12.99 0.53 11.78
N ARG A 14 13.27 -0.77 11.61
CA ARG A 14 13.55 -1.37 10.29
C ARG A 14 12.34 -1.27 9.36
N TYR A 15 11.13 -1.48 9.89
CA TYR A 15 9.90 -1.26 9.15
C TYR A 15 9.79 0.17 8.65
N LEU A 16 9.94 1.17 9.52
CA LEU A 16 9.89 2.58 9.12
C LEU A 16 10.93 2.93 8.05
N MET A 17 12.17 2.46 8.21
CA MET A 17 13.21 2.68 7.19
C MET A 17 12.83 2.05 5.84
N ARG A 18 12.36 0.81 5.83
CA ARG A 18 11.93 0.11 4.60
C ARG A 18 10.75 0.83 3.96
N THR A 19 9.74 1.19 4.74
CA THR A 19 8.58 1.96 4.27
C THR A 19 9.01 3.28 3.66
N MET A 20 9.85 4.08 4.34
CA MET A 20 10.36 5.34 3.77
C MET A 20 11.16 5.11 2.49
N ALA A 21 12.00 4.07 2.44
CA ALA A 21 12.80 3.73 1.28
C ALA A 21 11.97 3.33 0.05
N PHE A 22 10.78 2.74 0.25
CA PHE A 22 9.87 2.40 -0.85
C PHE A 22 8.87 3.51 -1.17
N THR A 23 8.28 4.16 -0.17
CA THR A 23 7.29 5.22 -0.40
C THR A 23 7.90 6.47 -1.02
N THR A 24 9.16 6.80 -0.70
CA THR A 24 9.79 8.01 -1.26
C THR A 24 9.98 7.92 -2.79
N PRO A 25 10.57 6.85 -3.36
CA PRO A 25 10.61 6.67 -4.81
C PRO A 25 9.22 6.62 -5.45
N TYR A 26 8.25 5.96 -4.82
CA TYR A 26 6.87 5.92 -5.33
C TYR A 26 6.29 7.33 -5.51
N VAL A 27 6.35 8.15 -4.46
CA VAL A 27 5.86 9.53 -4.49
C VAL A 27 6.64 10.36 -5.50
N ALA A 28 7.97 10.21 -5.57
CA ALA A 28 8.78 10.93 -6.54
C ALA A 28 8.40 10.59 -7.99
N ILE A 29 8.15 9.32 -8.29
CA ILE A 29 7.70 8.90 -9.63
C ILE A 29 6.31 9.47 -9.93
N CYS A 30 5.36 9.40 -8.99
CA CYS A 30 4.02 9.97 -9.18
C CYS A 30 4.07 11.49 -9.39
N VAL A 31 4.89 12.21 -8.64
CA VAL A 31 5.06 13.66 -8.80
C VAL A 31 5.69 13.98 -10.15
N ALA A 32 6.73 13.24 -10.57
CA ALA A 32 7.33 13.40 -11.89
C ALA A 32 6.30 13.16 -13.01
N MET A 33 5.49 12.10 -12.91
CA MET A 33 4.40 11.84 -13.86
C MET A 33 3.35 12.96 -13.92
N MET A 34 3.10 13.68 -12.83
CA MET A 34 2.10 14.75 -12.77
C MET A 34 2.64 16.12 -13.18
N THR A 35 3.96 16.35 -13.08
CA THR A 35 4.57 17.68 -13.23
C THR A 35 5.47 17.80 -14.46
N THR A 36 5.78 16.69 -15.11
CA THR A 36 6.68 16.64 -16.26
C THR A 36 6.13 15.73 -17.35
N ASP A 37 6.47 16.04 -18.61
CA ASP A 37 6.13 15.21 -19.76
C ASP A 37 7.12 14.03 -19.95
N ALA A 38 7.90 13.70 -18.91
CA ALA A 38 9.01 12.75 -18.97
C ALA A 38 8.61 11.32 -19.38
N PHE A 39 7.31 11.00 -19.30
CA PHE A 39 6.78 9.67 -19.61
C PHE A 39 5.80 9.65 -20.79
N ASP A 40 5.49 10.80 -21.38
CA ASP A 40 4.53 10.93 -22.48
C ASP A 40 5.00 10.13 -23.70
N ASP A 41 6.31 10.19 -23.99
CA ASP A 41 6.94 9.43 -25.06
C ASP A 41 6.86 7.91 -24.88
N LEU A 42 6.64 7.42 -23.66
CA LEU A 42 6.52 5.98 -23.38
C LEU A 42 5.08 5.48 -23.48
N MET A 43 4.07 6.37 -23.44
CA MET A 43 2.66 5.98 -23.45
C MET A 43 2.32 5.15 -24.70
N GLY A 44 1.61 4.04 -24.50
CA GLY A 44 1.20 3.14 -25.58
C GLY A 44 2.30 2.27 -26.20
N LYS A 45 3.57 2.46 -25.81
CA LYS A 45 4.70 1.64 -26.28
C LYS A 45 4.93 0.43 -25.37
N PRO A 46 5.53 -0.67 -25.86
CA PRO A 46 5.91 -1.79 -25.01
C PRO A 46 6.82 -1.39 -23.84
N ALA A 47 7.61 -0.33 -23.99
CA ALA A 47 8.44 0.23 -22.93
C ALA A 47 7.64 0.77 -21.72
N ALA A 48 6.35 1.10 -21.89
CA ALA A 48 5.45 1.49 -20.79
C ALA A 48 5.33 0.40 -19.72
N TRP A 49 5.51 -0.88 -20.08
CA TRP A 49 5.49 -1.98 -19.11
C TRP A 49 6.66 -1.91 -18.13
N LEU A 50 7.83 -1.41 -18.56
CA LEU A 50 8.97 -1.19 -17.67
C LEU A 50 8.65 -0.07 -16.67
N LEU A 51 7.99 0.99 -17.12
CA LEU A 51 7.52 2.06 -16.23
C LEU A 51 6.48 1.55 -15.25
N ALA A 52 5.50 0.76 -15.72
CA ALA A 52 4.49 0.15 -14.85
C ALA A 52 5.14 -0.75 -13.77
N ALA A 53 6.15 -1.53 -14.14
CA ALA A 53 6.93 -2.34 -13.20
C ALA A 53 7.71 -1.47 -12.21
N ALA A 54 8.35 -0.39 -12.67
CA ALA A 54 9.10 0.53 -11.84
C ALA A 54 8.22 1.25 -10.81
N VAL A 55 7.01 1.68 -11.21
CA VAL A 55 6.03 2.34 -10.32
C VAL A 55 5.43 1.33 -9.33
N SER A 56 5.25 0.08 -9.75
CA SER A 56 4.66 -0.98 -8.91
C SER A 56 5.65 -1.58 -7.90
N ALA A 57 6.95 -1.61 -8.22
CA ALA A 57 7.98 -2.19 -7.36
C ALA A 57 8.03 -1.58 -5.94
N PRO A 58 7.95 -0.25 -5.76
CA PRO A 58 7.76 0.37 -4.45
C PRO A 58 6.56 -0.14 -3.66
N VAL A 59 5.41 -0.35 -4.32
CA VAL A 59 4.19 -0.85 -3.66
C VAL A 59 4.42 -2.26 -3.14
N ILE A 60 5.01 -3.12 -3.97
CA ILE A 60 5.39 -4.49 -3.58
C ILE A 60 6.38 -4.47 -2.41
N GLY A 61 7.36 -3.56 -2.47
CA GLY A 61 8.34 -3.35 -1.39
C GLY A 61 7.69 -2.93 -0.08
N HIS A 62 6.66 -2.07 -0.12
CA HIS A 62 5.93 -1.65 1.08
C HIS A 62 5.09 -2.79 1.69
N ILE A 63 4.45 -3.62 0.86
CA ILE A 63 3.77 -4.83 1.32
C ILE A 63 4.77 -5.77 1.98
N TRP A 64 5.91 -6.03 1.33
CA TRP A 64 6.99 -6.84 1.89
C TRP A 64 7.50 -6.29 3.22
N ALA A 65 7.69 -4.97 3.34
CA ALA A 65 8.14 -4.34 4.58
C ALA A 65 7.19 -4.63 5.74
N THR A 66 5.89 -4.62 5.46
CA THR A 66 4.82 -4.92 6.44
C THR A 66 4.82 -6.39 6.84
N LEU A 67 5.00 -7.32 5.89
CA LEU A 67 5.15 -8.74 6.18
C LEU A 67 6.45 -9.03 6.96
N ALA A 68 7.53 -8.31 6.65
CA ALA A 68 8.79 -8.41 7.38
C ALA A 68 8.65 -7.88 8.81
N LEU A 69 7.84 -6.85 9.06
CA LEU A 69 7.48 -6.40 10.41
C LEU A 69 6.79 -7.53 11.18
N MET A 70 5.78 -8.18 10.59
CA MET A 70 5.09 -9.31 11.23
C MET A 70 6.07 -10.44 11.59
N ARG A 71 7.02 -10.76 10.71
CA ARG A 71 8.02 -11.81 10.94
C ARG A 71 9.02 -11.46 12.04
N GLU A 72 9.41 -10.20 12.13
CA GLU A 72 10.45 -9.72 13.06
C GLU A 72 9.89 -9.28 14.42
N SER A 73 8.56 -9.22 14.58
CA SER A 73 7.90 -8.81 15.82
C SER A 73 7.57 -10.00 16.71
N ASP A 74 7.24 -9.71 17.97
CA ASP A 74 6.72 -10.71 18.91
C ASP A 74 5.36 -11.28 18.46
N GLU A 75 4.93 -12.36 19.13
CA GLU A 75 3.70 -13.09 18.79
C GLU A 75 2.43 -12.23 18.86
N PHE A 76 2.38 -11.28 19.79
CA PHE A 76 1.22 -10.41 19.99
C PHE A 76 1.13 -9.39 18.86
N VAL A 77 2.21 -8.64 18.60
CA VAL A 77 2.27 -7.65 17.51
C VAL A 77 2.06 -8.33 16.17
N ARG A 78 2.66 -9.51 15.95
CA ARG A 78 2.46 -10.31 14.73
C ARG A 78 0.99 -10.69 14.57
N GLY A 79 0.34 -11.21 15.62
CA GLY A 79 -1.05 -11.64 15.58
C GLY A 79 -2.02 -10.48 15.31
N VAL A 80 -1.85 -9.36 16.03
CA VAL A 80 -2.66 -8.14 15.83
C VAL A 80 -2.47 -7.58 14.42
N THR A 81 -1.23 -7.43 13.98
CA THR A 81 -0.90 -6.88 12.66
C THR A 81 -1.43 -7.76 11.53
N ALA A 82 -1.32 -9.09 11.65
CA ALA A 82 -1.88 -10.02 10.68
C ALA A 82 -3.41 -9.93 10.61
N LYS A 83 -4.09 -9.89 11.76
CA LYS A 83 -5.55 -9.77 11.83
C LYS A 83 -6.03 -8.45 11.20
N GLN A 84 -5.37 -7.34 11.50
CA GLN A 84 -5.61 -6.03 10.86
C GLN A 84 -5.44 -6.10 9.34
N PHE A 85 -4.33 -6.69 8.88
CA PHE A 85 -4.00 -6.82 7.46
C PHE A 85 -5.04 -7.65 6.69
N ILE A 86 -5.45 -8.79 7.24
CA ILE A 86 -6.45 -9.69 6.64
C ILE A 86 -7.82 -9.00 6.56
N VAL A 87 -8.28 -8.37 7.64
CA VAL A 87 -9.57 -7.67 7.65
C VAL A 87 -9.56 -6.50 6.67
N ALA A 88 -8.49 -5.71 6.64
CA ALA A 88 -8.33 -4.61 5.69
C ALA A 88 -8.33 -5.11 4.23
N ALA A 89 -7.67 -6.25 3.95
CA ALA A 89 -7.67 -6.86 2.63
C ALA A 89 -9.07 -7.33 2.21
N GLY A 90 -9.82 -7.96 3.13
CA GLY A 90 -11.20 -8.36 2.88
C GLY A 90 -12.12 -7.17 2.60
N LEU A 91 -11.99 -6.09 3.36
CA LEU A 91 -12.75 -4.85 3.11
C LEU A 91 -12.39 -4.22 1.76
N ALA A 92 -11.11 -4.13 1.43
CA ALA A 92 -10.66 -3.61 0.15
C ALA A 92 -11.20 -4.46 -1.02
N LEU A 93 -11.19 -5.80 -0.89
CA LEU A 93 -11.77 -6.70 -1.88
C LEU A 93 -13.27 -6.47 -2.05
N ALA A 94 -14.01 -6.32 -0.95
CA ALA A 94 -15.45 -6.04 -0.99
C ALA A 94 -15.75 -4.70 -1.68
N VAL A 95 -15.01 -3.64 -1.37
CA VAL A 95 -15.13 -2.33 -2.01
C VAL A 95 -14.82 -2.40 -3.50
N ALA A 96 -13.72 -3.06 -3.89
CA ALA A 96 -13.35 -3.24 -5.29
C ALA A 96 -14.41 -4.01 -6.07
N THR A 97 -14.96 -5.07 -5.47
CA THR A 97 -16.02 -5.90 -6.07
C THR A 97 -17.29 -5.09 -6.26
N PHE A 98 -17.71 -4.35 -5.22
CA PHE A 98 -18.87 -3.48 -5.28
C PHE A 98 -18.72 -2.42 -6.38
N TRP A 99 -17.57 -1.76 -6.47
CA TRP A 99 -17.31 -0.75 -7.49
C TRP A 99 -17.26 -1.34 -8.91
N GLY A 100 -16.61 -2.51 -9.09
CA GLY A 100 -16.55 -3.17 -10.39
C GLY A 100 -17.93 -3.58 -10.92
N PHE A 101 -18.83 -4.02 -10.03
CA PHE A 101 -20.24 -4.22 -10.40
C PHE A 101 -20.97 -2.90 -10.66
N GLY A 102 -20.63 -1.84 -9.94
CA GLY A 102 -21.11 -0.48 -10.20
C GLY A 102 -20.73 0.00 -11.62
N GLU A 103 -19.50 -0.22 -12.06
CA GLU A 103 -19.04 0.08 -13.42
C GLU A 103 -19.81 -0.75 -14.46
N SER A 104 -20.06 -2.03 -14.17
CA SER A 104 -20.71 -2.96 -15.12
C SER A 104 -22.22 -2.75 -15.25
N PHE A 105 -22.91 -2.46 -14.15
CA PHE A 105 -24.38 -2.48 -14.09
C PHE A 105 -25.03 -1.14 -13.75
N ALA A 106 -24.33 -0.28 -13.00
CA ALA A 106 -24.90 0.97 -12.47
C ALA A 106 -24.37 2.22 -13.18
N GLY A 107 -23.54 2.07 -14.22
CA GLY A 107 -22.95 3.19 -14.96
C GLY A 107 -21.97 4.01 -14.11
N ALA A 108 -21.33 3.41 -13.11
CA ALA A 108 -20.35 4.11 -12.30
C ALA A 108 -19.12 4.52 -13.15
N PRO A 109 -18.44 5.64 -12.81
CA PRO A 109 -17.24 6.06 -13.52
C PRO A 109 -16.13 5.00 -13.46
N HIS A 110 -15.42 4.83 -14.57
CA HIS A 110 -14.27 3.94 -14.62
C HIS A 110 -13.16 4.40 -13.66
N MET A 111 -12.72 3.51 -12.78
CA MET A 111 -11.67 3.81 -11.81
C MET A 111 -10.40 3.03 -12.14
N GLN A 112 -9.24 3.69 -12.05
CA GLN A 112 -7.97 3.02 -12.32
C GLN A 112 -7.65 2.00 -11.22
N THR A 113 -7.32 0.78 -11.61
CA THR A 113 -7.13 -0.37 -10.70
C THR A 113 -6.11 -0.12 -9.60
N TRP A 114 -5.06 0.66 -9.86
CA TRP A 114 -4.02 0.95 -8.86
C TRP A 114 -4.55 1.73 -7.64
N LEU A 115 -5.73 2.36 -7.72
CA LEU A 115 -6.40 3.01 -6.59
C LEU A 115 -6.82 2.02 -5.49
N ILE A 116 -6.82 0.71 -5.76
CA ILE A 116 -7.04 -0.30 -4.72
C ILE A 116 -5.97 -0.26 -3.61
N VAL A 117 -4.75 0.17 -3.94
CA VAL A 117 -3.63 0.24 -3.00
C VAL A 117 -3.89 1.28 -1.90
N PRO A 118 -4.19 2.56 -2.20
CA PRO A 118 -4.53 3.52 -1.16
C PRO A 118 -5.83 3.15 -0.42
N VAL A 119 -6.83 2.55 -1.10
CA VAL A 119 -8.04 2.04 -0.45
C VAL A 119 -7.70 0.98 0.61
N PHE A 120 -6.84 0.02 0.27
CA PHE A 120 -6.37 -1.00 1.21
C PHE A 120 -5.70 -0.37 2.44
N TRP A 121 -4.76 0.56 2.25
CA TRP A 121 -4.07 1.21 3.37
C TRP A 121 -5.01 2.11 4.20
N ALA A 122 -6.00 2.74 3.57
CA ALA A 122 -7.05 3.47 4.28
C ALA A 122 -7.88 2.51 5.16
N MET A 123 -8.31 1.36 4.63
CA MET A 123 -9.02 0.35 5.41
C MET A 123 -8.15 -0.21 6.54
N TYR A 124 -6.85 -0.41 6.30
CA TYR A 124 -5.91 -0.79 7.35
C TYR A 124 -5.86 0.23 8.48
N GLY A 125 -5.77 1.52 8.14
CA GLY A 125 -5.83 2.62 9.10
C GLY A 125 -7.13 2.64 9.89
N VAL A 126 -8.27 2.49 9.21
CA VAL A 126 -9.61 2.45 9.83
C VAL A 126 -9.76 1.25 10.78
N VAL A 127 -9.27 0.07 10.40
CA VAL A 127 -9.42 -1.16 11.19
C VAL A 127 -8.47 -1.19 12.39
N SER A 128 -7.28 -0.61 12.26
CA SER A 128 -6.23 -0.64 13.29
C SER A 128 -6.65 -0.22 14.71
N PRO A 129 -7.44 0.84 14.94
CA PRO A 129 -7.90 1.20 16.28
C PRO A 129 -8.91 0.22 16.88
N PHE A 130 -9.64 -0.55 16.05
CA PHE A 130 -10.66 -1.50 16.51
C PHE A 130 -10.06 -2.88 16.82
N ILE A 131 -9.00 -3.27 16.11
CA ILE A 131 -8.33 -4.55 16.33
C ILE A 131 -7.07 -4.32 17.17
N ARG A 132 -7.21 -4.47 18.49
CA ARG A 132 -6.10 -4.30 19.45
C ARG A 132 -5.69 -5.58 20.18
N SER A 133 -6.31 -6.71 19.85
CA SER A 133 -6.08 -8.01 20.50
C SER A 133 -5.84 -9.11 19.45
N SER A 134 -4.91 -10.00 19.74
CA SER A 134 -4.61 -11.20 18.96
C SER A 134 -5.57 -12.36 19.25
N ARG A 135 -6.31 -12.31 20.36
CA ARG A 135 -7.38 -13.26 20.68
C ARG A 135 -8.64 -13.02 19.84
#